data_AF-A0A6V7M740-F1
#
_entry.id   AF-A0A6V7M740-F1
#
_cell.length_a   1.000
_cell.length_b   1.000
_cell.length_c   1.000
_cell.angle_alpha   90.00
_cell.angle_beta   90.00
_cell.angle_gamma   90.00
#
_symmetry.space_group_name_H-M   'P 1'
#
loop_
_entity.id
_entity.type
_entity.pdbx_description
1 polymer ?
#
loop_
_entity_poly.entity_id
_entity_poly.type
_entity_poly.pdbx_seq_one_letter_code
_entity_poly.pdbx_strand_id
1 'polypeptide(L)' 'IEQLHYTAWPDHGVPLYTQSVVTYLKKLLAMPMGHGPIVVHCSAGIGRTGTIILCDICLRRAAAEG' A
#
# COMPACT_ATOMS: atom_id res chain seq x y z
N ILE A 1 16.84 5.23 4.69
CA ILE A 1 15.96 4.34 3.88
C ILE A 1 14.99 3.70 4.85
N GLU A 2 13.70 3.84 4.61
CA GLU A 2 12.63 3.29 5.46
C GLU A 2 11.83 2.26 4.65
N GLN A 3 11.48 1.13 5.27
CA GLN A 3 10.78 0.03 4.61
C GLN A 3 9.60 -0.42 5.47
N LEU A 4 8.42 -0.48 4.87
CA LEU A 4 7.20 -0.96 5.51
C LEU A 4 6.91 -2.39 5.02
N HIS A 5 6.85 -3.36 5.95
CA HIS A 5 6.54 -4.74 5.62
C HIS A 5 5.16 -5.14 6.17
N TYR A 6 4.22 -5.40 5.26
CA TYR A 6 2.89 -5.88 5.62
C TYR A 6 2.83 -7.42 5.62
N THR A 7 2.81 -8.02 6.81
CA THR A 7 2.95 -9.48 6.98
C THR A 7 1.62 -10.22 7.08
N ALA A 8 0.49 -9.52 7.21
CA ALA A 8 -0.84 -10.13 7.34
C ALA A 8 -1.52 -10.42 5.99
N TRP A 9 -0.80 -10.29 4.86
CA TRP A 9 -1.32 -10.61 3.54
C TRP A 9 -0.77 -11.96 3.06
N PRO A 10 -1.61 -13.01 2.99
CA PRO A 10 -1.18 -14.31 2.47
C PRO A 10 -0.75 -14.21 1.00
N ASP A 11 0.09 -15.15 0.55
CA ASP A 11 0.55 -15.18 -0.85
C ASP A 11 -0.60 -15.45 -1.83
N HIS A 12 -1.57 -16.26 -1.43
CA HIS A 12 -2.81 -16.51 -2.18
C HIS A 12 -4.01 -16.01 -1.37
N GLY A 13 -4.81 -15.13 -1.98
CA GLY A 13 -6.00 -14.54 -1.37
C GLY A 13 -5.80 -13.11 -0.87
N VAL A 14 -6.58 -12.73 0.14
CA VAL A 14 -6.63 -11.37 0.70
C VAL A 14 -6.50 -11.42 2.23
N PRO A 15 -6.11 -10.31 2.88
CA PRO A 15 -6.10 -10.24 4.34
C PRO A 15 -7.49 -10.50 4.91
N LEU A 16 -7.55 -11.28 5.99
CA LEU A 16 -8.82 -11.64 6.63
C LEU A 16 -9.57 -10.41 7.18
N TYR A 17 -8.81 -9.41 7.63
CA TYR A 17 -9.34 -8.20 8.24
C TYR A 17 -8.85 -6.97 7.46
N THR A 18 -9.78 -6.12 7.02
CA THR A 18 -9.45 -4.91 6.24
C THR A 18 -8.77 -3.84 7.10
N GLN A 19 -8.99 -3.87 8.42
CA GLN A 19 -8.42 -2.90 9.36
C GLN A 19 -6.89 -2.90 9.35
N SER A 20 -6.25 -4.06 9.17
CA SER A 20 -4.78 -4.13 9.09
C SER A 20 -4.26 -3.53 7.79
N VAL A 21 -4.99 -3.67 6.68
CA VAL A 21 -4.67 -3.01 5.40
C VAL A 21 -4.82 -1.49 5.54
N VAL A 22 -5.91 -1.01 6.13
CA VAL A 22 -6.13 0.42 6.37
C VAL A 22 -5.02 1.01 7.24
N THR A 23 -4.62 0.31 8.30
CA THR A 23 -3.52 0.74 9.17
C THR A 23 -2.20 0.83 8.41
N TYR A 24 -1.92 -0.14 7.54
CA TYR A 24 -0.74 -0.12 6.68
C TYR A 24 -0.78 1.04 5.67
N LEU A 25 -1.91 1.25 4.99
CA LEU A 25 -2.08 2.34 4.02
C LEU A 25 -1.94 3.72 4.67
N LYS A 26 -2.44 3.90 5.89
CA LYS A 26 -2.21 5.15 6.65
C LYS A 26 -0.74 5.44 6.88
N LYS A 27 0.06 4.42 7.21
CA LYS A 27 1.51 4.56 7.34
C LYS A 27 2.17 4.89 6.01
N LEU A 28 1.77 4.20 4.93
CA LEU A 28 2.26 4.45 3.58
C LEU A 28 1.98 5.89 3.12
N LEU A 29 0.77 6.40 3.33
CA LEU A 29 0.37 7.76 2.95
C LEU A 29 1.07 8.85 3.78
N ALA A 30 1.46 8.53 5.02
CA ALA A 30 2.22 9.42 5.89
C ALA A 30 3.73 9.42 5.60
N MET A 31 4.22 8.54 4.71
CA MET A 31 5.63 8.53 4.33
C MET A 31 6.01 9.85 3.67
N PRO A 32 7.17 10.44 4.03
CA PRO A 32 7.64 11.66 3.39
C PRO A 32 7.90 11.41 1.90
N MET A 33 7.39 12.30 1.06
CA MET A 33 7.69 12.32 -0.36
C MET A 33 9.18 12.65 -0.52
N GLY A 34 10.00 11.63 -0.75
CA GLY A 34 11.42 11.80 -1.06
C GLY A 34 11.63 12.30 -2.49
N HIS A 35 12.89 12.38 -2.92
CA HIS A 35 13.27 12.79 -4.28
C HIS A 35 12.97 11.74 -5.37
N GLY A 36 12.25 10.66 -5.06
CA GLY A 36 12.03 9.54 -5.98
C GLY A 36 10.78 8.73 -5.67
N PRO A 37 10.41 7.76 -6.54
CA PRO A 37 9.22 6.95 -6.37
C PRO A 37 9.35 6.00 -5.17
N ILE A 38 8.20 5.68 -4.57
CA ILE A 38 8.12 4.60 -3.56
C ILE A 38 8.22 3.26 -4.29
N VAL A 39 9.11 2.40 -3.82
CA VAL A 39 9.23 1.02 -4.31
C VAL A 39 8.25 0.12 -3.55
N VAL A 40 7.35 -0.54 -4.28
CA VAL A 40 6.40 -1.51 -3.73
C VAL A 40 6.70 -2.87 -4.36
N HIS A 41 6.86 -3.90 -3.54
CA HIS A 41 7.13 -5.26 -4.02
C HIS A 41 6.30 -6.31 -3.25
N CYS A 42 6.19 -7.50 -3.81
CA CYS A 42 5.67 -8.68 -3.14
C CYS A 42 6.53 -9.90 -3.50
N SER A 43 5.94 -11.02 -3.93
CA SER A 43 6.67 -12.15 -4.54
C SER A 43 6.86 -11.90 -6.06
N ALA A 44 5.81 -12.07 -6.86
CA ALA A 44 5.87 -11.81 -8.31
C ALA A 44 5.82 -10.32 -8.71
N GLY A 45 5.58 -9.41 -7.76
CA GLY A 45 5.51 -7.97 -8.02
C GLY A 45 4.24 -7.48 -8.72
N ILE A 46 3.19 -8.32 -8.82
CA ILE A 46 1.98 -7.99 -9.60
C ILE A 46 0.76 -7.83 -8.68
N GLY A 47 0.29 -8.90 -8.03
CA GLY A 47 -0.98 -8.90 -7.28
C GLY A 47 -1.04 -7.90 -6.12
N ARG A 48 -0.40 -8.24 -4.99
CA ARG A 48 -0.39 -7.38 -3.78
C ARG A 48 0.21 -5.99 -4.08
N THR A 49 1.25 -5.94 -4.90
CA THR A 49 1.90 -4.70 -5.34
C THR A 49 0.91 -3.79 -6.04
N GLY A 50 0.22 -4.28 -7.08
CA GLY A 50 -0.76 -3.52 -7.83
C GLY A 50 -1.93 -3.08 -6.98
N THR A 51 -2.40 -3.93 -6.05
CA THR A 51 -3.48 -3.55 -5.13
C THR A 51 -3.08 -2.39 -4.21
N ILE A 52 -1.86 -2.41 -3.63
CA ILE A 52 -1.39 -1.30 -2.80
C ILE A 52 -1.25 0.00 -3.61
N ILE A 53 -0.71 -0.08 -4.83
CA ILE A 53 -0.59 1.08 -5.73
C ILE A 53 -1.97 1.65 -6.07
N LEU A 54 -2.93 0.80 -6.42
CA LEU A 54 -4.30 1.22 -6.72
C LEU A 54 -4.94 1.92 -5.52
N CYS A 55 -4.79 1.37 -4.31
CA CYS A 55 -5.31 1.99 -3.10
C CYS A 55 -4.71 3.39 -2.87
N ASP A 56 -3.40 3.58 -3.04
CA ASP A 56 -2.76 4.89 -2.93
C ASP A 56 -3.34 5.89 -3.94
N ILE A 57 -3.46 5.50 -5.21
CA ILE A 57 -4.05 6.34 -6.26
C ILE A 57 -5.49 6.73 -5.91
N CYS A 58 -6.33 5.76 -5.57
CA CYS A 58 -7.74 6.01 -5.27
C CYS A 58 -7.92 6.91 -4.05
N LEU A 59 -7.14 6.70 -2.98
CA LEU A 59 -7.23 7.51 -1.77
C LEU A 59 -6.77 8.95 -2.00
N ARG A 60 -5.70 9.16 -2.78
CA ARG A 60 -5.24 10.50 -3.15
C ARG A 60 -6.23 11.23 -4.07
N ARG A 61 -6.83 10.52 -5.03
CA ARG A 61 -7.88 11.09 -5.89
C ARG A 61 -9.13 11.47 -5.10
N ALA A 62 -9.62 10.57 -4.24
CA ALA A 62 -10.76 10.86 -3.38
C ALA A 62 -10.52 12.07 -2.47
N ALA A 63 -9.30 12.26 -1.98
CA ALA A 63 -8.93 13.44 -1.17
C ALA A 63 -8.81 14.74 -1.98
N ALA A 64 -8.58 14.66 -3.30
CA ALA A 64 -8.45 15.83 -4.17
C ALA A 64 -9.79 16.23 -4.84
N GLU A 65 -10.70 15.27 -5.00
CA GLU A 65 -12.00 15.45 -5.67
C GLU A 65 -13.18 15.68 -4.69
N GLY A 66 -12.99 15.39 -3.41
CA GLY A 66 -13.95 15.69 -2.34
C GLY A 66 -13.79 17.10 -1.77
#